data_AF-A0A7X9BEG2-F1
#
_entry.id   AF-A0A7X9BEG2-F1
#
_cell.length_a   1.000
_cell.length_b   1.000
_cell.length_c   1.000
_cell.angle_alpha   90.00
_cell.angle_beta   90.00
_cell.angle_gamma   90.00
#
_symmetry.space_group_name_H-M   'P 1'
#
loop_
_entity.id
_entity.type
_entity.pdbx_description
1 polymer ?
#
loop_
_entity_poly.entity_id
_entity_poly.type
_entity_poly.pdbx_seq_one_letter_code
_entity_poly.pdbx_strand_id
1 'polypeptide(L)'
;MRLPFFCRGKVRSVVCLLTASLALLFLIYQFHSQNINSVSLLNDRAGAITGAAAVNAPGFVVPGGLTGAGQIVALADSGLDTGDINDLHPDLQSTPGQMPKVVMLKSWAGRAIPDDPDGHGTHMAASIAGTGAASGGKFRGVAPGASIYFQGLLDPEGRVSPPDKLYDLFWPAYSAGARIHVDG
;
A
#
# COMPACT_ATOMS: atom_id res chain seq x y z
N MET A 1 -64.48 -2.83 5.04
CA MET A 1 -64.76 -3.70 3.88
C MET A 1 -64.02 -5.02 4.11
N ARG A 2 -64.74 -6.11 4.38
CA ARG A 2 -64.20 -7.46 4.56
C ARG A 2 -63.69 -7.99 3.22
N LEU A 3 -62.59 -8.75 3.21
CA LEU A 3 -62.58 -10.16 2.78
C LEU A 3 -61.22 -10.83 3.14
N PRO A 4 -61.22 -12.07 3.66
CA PRO A 4 -60.03 -12.84 4.00
C PRO A 4 -59.58 -13.71 2.82
N PHE A 5 -58.28 -13.78 2.52
CA PHE A 5 -57.75 -14.75 1.56
C PHE A 5 -57.28 -16.03 2.26
N PHE A 6 -58.23 -16.95 2.43
CA PHE A 6 -57.96 -18.35 2.72
C PHE A 6 -57.92 -19.10 1.37
N CYS A 7 -56.74 -19.53 0.92
CA CYS A 7 -56.59 -20.32 -0.31
C CYS A 7 -56.17 -21.76 0.02
N ARG A 8 -57.12 -22.70 -0.10
CA ARG A 8 -56.91 -24.17 -0.15
C ARG A 8 -56.39 -24.57 -1.54
N GLY A 9 -55.42 -25.49 -1.62
CA GLY A 9 -55.10 -26.18 -2.88
C GLY A 9 -53.68 -26.82 -2.94
N LYS A 10 -53.64 -28.13 -3.23
CA LYS A 10 -52.47 -29.05 -3.21
C LYS A 10 -51.30 -28.69 -4.16
N VAL A 11 -51.46 -27.74 -5.07
CA VAL A 11 -50.41 -27.28 -6.01
C VAL A 11 -49.39 -26.34 -5.33
N ARG A 12 -49.70 -25.84 -4.13
CA ARG A 12 -48.84 -24.93 -3.36
C ARG A 12 -47.58 -25.58 -2.79
N SER A 13 -47.54 -26.90 -2.61
CA SER A 13 -46.45 -27.54 -1.85
C SER A 13 -45.12 -27.54 -2.60
N VAL A 14 -45.13 -27.85 -3.89
CA VAL A 14 -43.90 -28.01 -4.69
C VAL A 14 -43.30 -26.64 -5.05
N VAL A 15 -44.15 -25.66 -5.40
CA VAL A 15 -43.70 -24.29 -5.68
C VAL A 15 -43.14 -23.62 -4.43
N CYS A 16 -43.72 -23.85 -3.25
CA CYS A 16 -43.22 -23.29 -1.99
C CYS A 16 -41.91 -23.96 -1.51
N LEU A 17 -41.72 -25.26 -1.78
CA LEU A 17 -40.47 -25.99 -1.45
C LEU A 17 -39.31 -25.61 -2.39
N LEU A 18 -39.58 -25.38 -3.68
CA LEU A 18 -38.60 -24.91 -4.66
C LEU A 18 -38.18 -23.47 -4.39
N THR A 19 -39.11 -22.57 -4.06
CA THR A 19 -38.77 -21.19 -3.69
C THR A 19 -38.06 -21.12 -2.34
N ALA A 20 -38.41 -21.97 -1.36
CA ALA A 20 -37.70 -22.06 -0.10
C ALA A 20 -36.27 -22.62 -0.25
N SER A 21 -36.04 -23.62 -1.12
CA SER A 21 -34.69 -24.15 -1.39
C SER A 21 -33.84 -23.16 -2.19
N LEU A 22 -34.41 -22.45 -3.17
CA LEU A 22 -33.70 -21.37 -3.87
C LEU A 22 -33.39 -20.21 -2.92
N ALA A 23 -34.32 -19.83 -2.03
CA ALA A 23 -34.09 -18.78 -1.04
C ALA A 23 -33.05 -19.19 0.01
N LEU A 24 -32.98 -20.47 0.38
CA LEU A 24 -31.96 -21.01 1.28
C LEU A 24 -30.60 -21.08 0.59
N LEU A 25 -30.53 -21.48 -0.68
CA LEU A 25 -29.31 -21.38 -1.50
C LEU A 25 -28.90 -19.93 -1.72
N PHE A 26 -29.83 -18.99 -1.90
CA PHE A 26 -29.56 -17.56 -1.99
C PHE A 26 -29.06 -17.02 -0.65
N LEU A 27 -29.64 -17.45 0.48
CA LEU A 27 -29.16 -17.11 1.81
C LEU A 27 -27.76 -17.67 2.03
N ILE A 28 -27.49 -18.92 1.67
CA ILE A 28 -26.17 -19.57 1.79
C ILE A 28 -25.15 -18.89 0.86
N TYR A 29 -25.54 -18.45 -0.34
CA TYR A 29 -24.69 -17.67 -1.25
C TYR A 29 -24.36 -16.28 -0.67
N GLN A 30 -25.35 -15.60 -0.09
CA GLN A 30 -25.16 -14.35 0.65
C GLN A 30 -24.36 -14.55 1.97
N PHE A 31 -24.44 -15.75 2.57
CA PHE A 31 -23.67 -16.13 3.76
C PHE A 31 -22.25 -16.62 3.46
N HIS A 32 -21.96 -17.04 2.22
CA HIS A 32 -20.60 -17.36 1.77
C HIS A 32 -19.85 -16.15 1.24
N SER A 33 -20.55 -15.05 0.95
CA SER A 33 -19.93 -13.77 0.61
C SER A 33 -19.73 -12.88 1.85
N GLN A 34 -19.26 -13.47 2.96
CA GLN A 34 -18.97 -12.71 4.17
C GLN A 34 -17.58 -12.08 4.07
N ASN A 35 -17.57 -10.75 3.93
CA ASN A 35 -16.52 -9.82 4.34
C ASN A 35 -15.11 -10.11 3.83
N ILE A 36 -14.85 -9.81 2.55
CA ILE A 36 -13.56 -9.19 2.25
C ILE A 36 -13.60 -7.84 2.96
N ASN A 37 -12.86 -7.69 4.07
CA ASN A 37 -12.69 -6.40 4.73
C ASN A 37 -12.39 -5.35 3.65
N SER A 38 -13.11 -4.23 3.65
CA SER A 38 -12.78 -3.14 2.73
C SER A 38 -11.31 -2.79 2.89
N VAL A 39 -10.57 -2.70 1.78
CA VAL A 39 -9.15 -2.32 1.80
C VAL A 39 -9.03 -1.01 2.59
N SER A 40 -8.19 -1.04 3.61
CA SER A 40 -7.98 0.09 4.52
C SER A 40 -6.51 0.27 4.80
N LEU A 41 -6.09 1.52 5.00
CA LEU A 41 -4.74 1.83 5.43
C LEU A 41 -4.57 1.40 6.88
N LEU A 42 -3.55 0.58 7.14
CA LEU A 42 -3.31 -0.04 8.46
C LEU A 42 -1.84 0.03 8.87
N ASN A 43 -1.10 1.00 8.36
CA ASN A 43 0.33 1.13 8.63
C ASN A 43 0.61 1.43 10.12
N ASP A 44 -0.34 2.06 10.83
CA ASP A 44 -0.33 2.22 12.30
C ASP A 44 -0.36 0.87 13.02
N ARG A 45 -1.21 -0.06 12.55
CA ARG A 45 -1.32 -1.41 13.11
C ARG A 45 -0.10 -2.26 12.77
N ALA A 46 0.38 -2.21 11.53
CA ALA A 46 1.61 -2.89 11.13
C ALA A 46 2.81 -2.40 11.96
N GLY A 47 2.94 -1.08 12.14
CA GLY A 47 3.97 -0.48 12.98
C GLY A 47 3.89 -0.90 14.44
N ALA A 48 2.69 -1.09 15.00
CA ALA A 48 2.51 -1.61 16.35
C ALA A 48 2.92 -3.09 16.47
N ILE A 49 2.53 -3.94 15.51
CA ILE A 49 2.83 -5.39 15.53
C ILE A 49 4.32 -5.64 15.37
N THR A 50 4.99 -4.91 14.47
CA THR A 50 6.42 -5.05 14.19
C THR A 50 7.31 -4.40 15.25
N GLY A 51 6.73 -3.60 16.16
CA GLY A 51 7.47 -2.82 17.15
C GLY A 51 8.08 -1.52 16.61
N ALA A 52 7.90 -1.21 15.32
CA ALA A 52 8.37 0.05 14.74
C ALA A 52 7.80 1.26 15.48
N ALA A 53 6.52 1.24 15.87
CA ALA A 53 5.89 2.32 16.61
C ALA A 53 6.58 2.59 17.97
N ALA A 54 7.05 1.55 18.65
CA ALA A 54 7.72 1.67 19.94
C ALA A 54 9.11 2.30 19.80
N VAL A 55 9.93 1.84 18.84
CA VAL A 55 11.28 2.40 18.63
C VAL A 55 11.27 3.82 18.06
N ASN A 56 10.21 4.19 17.34
CA ASN A 56 9.96 5.55 16.87
C ASN A 56 9.58 6.52 18.00
N ALA A 57 9.18 6.04 19.18
CA ALA A 57 8.71 6.89 20.26
C ALA A 57 9.88 7.72 20.86
N PRO A 58 9.74 9.06 20.95
CA PRO A 58 10.69 9.92 21.65
C PRO A 58 10.95 9.44 23.08
N GLY A 59 12.22 9.37 23.48
CA GLY A 59 12.63 8.99 24.82
C GLY A 59 12.60 7.49 25.14
N PHE A 60 12.15 6.63 24.21
CA PHE A 60 12.21 5.17 24.42
C PHE A 60 13.62 4.62 24.22
N VAL A 61 14.21 4.84 23.03
CA VAL A 61 15.61 4.48 22.74
C VAL A 61 16.52 5.70 22.74
N VAL A 62 16.08 6.80 22.12
CA VAL A 62 16.80 8.09 22.03
C VAL A 62 15.81 9.25 22.20
N PRO A 63 16.24 10.45 22.61
CA PRO A 63 15.33 11.58 22.85
C PRO A 63 14.38 11.90 21.69
N GLY A 64 14.84 11.78 20.44
CA GLY A 64 14.01 12.03 19.25
C GLY A 64 13.27 10.82 18.67
N GLY A 65 13.45 9.62 19.22
CA GLY A 65 13.00 8.36 18.61
C GLY A 65 13.85 7.93 17.40
N LEU A 66 13.75 6.65 17.03
CA LEU A 66 14.45 6.09 15.86
C LEU A 66 13.56 6.18 14.61
N THR A 67 13.62 7.33 13.93
CA THR A 67 12.79 7.61 12.74
C THR A 67 13.43 7.24 11.41
N GLY A 68 14.70 6.86 11.41
CA GLY A 68 15.50 6.67 10.19
C GLY A 68 16.04 7.96 9.59
N ALA A 69 15.92 9.10 10.28
CA ALA A 69 16.51 10.36 9.83
C ALA A 69 17.99 10.22 9.46
N GLY A 70 18.37 10.70 8.27
CA GLY A 70 19.72 10.60 7.73
C GLY A 70 20.05 9.26 7.06
N GLN A 71 19.12 8.29 7.05
CA GLN A 71 19.27 7.02 6.34
C GLN A 71 18.54 7.05 5.00
N ILE A 72 19.08 6.31 4.03
CA ILE A 72 18.47 6.11 2.71
C ILE A 72 18.08 4.64 2.59
N VAL A 73 16.81 4.40 2.25
CA VAL A 73 16.29 3.08 1.86
C VAL A 73 16.12 3.09 0.34
N ALA A 74 16.73 2.13 -0.34
CA ALA A 74 16.48 1.91 -1.74
C ALA A 74 15.23 1.07 -1.93
N LEU A 75 14.40 1.43 -2.91
CA LEU A 75 13.16 0.74 -3.24
C LEU A 75 13.09 0.57 -4.75
N ALA A 76 12.97 -0.68 -5.21
CA ALA A 76 12.69 -1.00 -6.60
C ALA A 76 11.30 -1.62 -6.73
N ASP A 77 10.41 -1.00 -7.51
CA ASP A 77 8.99 -1.37 -7.56
C ASP A 77 8.31 -0.79 -8.84
N SER A 78 6.97 -0.85 -8.94
CA SER A 78 6.16 -0.44 -10.10
C SER A 78 6.32 1.04 -10.49
N GLY A 79 6.71 1.90 -9.57
CA GLY A 79 6.83 3.33 -9.83
C GLY A 79 6.50 4.14 -8.58
N LEU A 80 6.55 5.46 -8.69
CA LEU A 80 6.24 6.35 -7.58
C LEU A 80 5.28 7.45 -7.98
N ASP A 81 4.03 7.32 -7.53
CA ASP A 81 2.94 8.28 -7.73
C ASP A 81 2.84 8.74 -9.20
N THR A 82 2.82 10.04 -9.45
CA THR A 82 2.78 10.63 -10.79
C THR A 82 4.11 10.49 -11.55
N GLY A 83 5.18 10.07 -10.89
CA GLY A 83 6.54 10.05 -11.41
C GLY A 83 7.24 11.43 -11.39
N ASP A 84 6.58 12.50 -10.94
CA ASP A 84 7.19 13.82 -10.74
C ASP A 84 7.65 13.99 -9.29
N ILE A 85 8.97 14.10 -9.10
CA ILE A 85 9.58 14.28 -7.77
C ILE A 85 9.14 15.59 -7.07
N ASN A 86 8.60 16.56 -7.82
CA ASN A 86 8.10 17.82 -7.28
C ASN A 86 6.59 17.79 -6.97
N ASP A 87 5.87 16.76 -7.41
CA ASP A 87 4.44 16.57 -7.19
C ASP A 87 4.16 15.12 -6.77
N LEU A 88 4.58 14.82 -5.54
CA LEU A 88 4.34 13.54 -4.87
C LEU A 88 3.27 13.68 -3.80
N HIS A 89 2.65 12.55 -3.48
CA HIS A 89 1.72 12.36 -2.39
C HIS A 89 2.25 13.02 -1.11
N PRO A 90 1.42 13.68 -0.28
CA PRO A 90 1.89 14.46 0.88
C PRO A 90 2.82 13.71 1.83
N ASP A 91 2.63 12.39 1.98
CA ASP A 91 3.47 11.53 2.81
C ASP A 91 4.92 11.36 2.29
N LEU A 92 5.14 11.65 1.01
CA LEU A 92 6.42 11.49 0.31
C LEU A 92 7.04 12.83 -0.11
N GLN A 93 6.47 13.95 0.33
CA GLN A 93 7.04 15.27 0.05
C GLN A 93 8.27 15.56 0.90
N SER A 94 9.21 16.30 0.31
CA SER A 94 10.42 16.75 1.00
C SER A 94 10.09 17.90 1.96
N THR A 95 10.72 17.88 3.14
CA THR A 95 10.63 19.00 4.10
C THR A 95 11.85 19.92 3.91
N PRO A 96 11.67 21.24 3.71
CA PRO A 96 12.78 22.17 3.58
C PRO A 96 13.76 22.10 4.76
N GLY A 97 15.06 22.12 4.47
CA GLY A 97 16.12 22.03 5.47
C GLY A 97 16.44 20.62 5.97
N GLN A 98 15.77 19.59 5.44
CA GLN A 98 16.09 18.18 5.68
C GLN A 98 16.65 17.52 4.41
N MET A 99 17.17 16.30 4.55
CA MET A 99 17.44 15.48 3.37
C MET A 99 16.15 15.31 2.55
N PRO A 100 16.19 15.34 1.21
CA PRO A 100 15.03 15.09 0.39
C PRO A 100 14.35 13.77 0.76
N LYS A 101 13.01 13.77 0.81
CA LYS A 101 12.24 12.56 1.13
C LYS A 101 12.46 11.49 0.06
N VAL A 102 12.53 11.90 -1.19
CA VAL A 102 12.98 11.08 -2.32
C VAL A 102 14.27 11.68 -2.83
N VAL A 103 15.39 10.98 -2.65
CA VAL A 103 16.72 11.46 -3.08
C VAL A 103 17.00 11.13 -4.54
N MET A 104 16.29 10.16 -5.09
CA MET A 104 16.35 9.75 -6.49
C MET A 104 15.01 9.14 -6.88
N LEU A 105 14.54 9.48 -8.07
CA LEU A 105 13.42 8.82 -8.72
C LEU A 105 13.84 8.52 -10.16
N LYS A 106 14.04 7.24 -10.46
CA LYS A 106 14.60 6.82 -11.74
C LYS A 106 13.81 5.66 -12.33
N SER A 107 13.44 5.77 -13.60
CA SER A 107 13.00 4.62 -14.39
C SER A 107 14.21 3.76 -14.76
N TRP A 108 14.13 2.47 -14.44
CA TRP A 108 15.17 1.50 -14.73
C TRP A 108 14.88 0.77 -16.04
N ALA A 109 13.65 0.32 -16.25
CA ALA A 109 13.25 -0.51 -17.38
C ALA A 109 12.95 0.27 -18.68
N GLY A 110 13.46 1.49 -18.82
CA GLY A 110 13.37 2.28 -20.05
C GLY A 110 12.03 2.99 -20.27
N ARG A 111 11.10 2.94 -19.32
CA ARG A 111 9.89 3.76 -19.31
C ARG A 111 10.24 5.25 -19.19
N ALA A 112 9.52 6.12 -19.89
CA ALA A 112 9.84 7.55 -19.96
C ALA A 112 9.66 8.28 -18.62
N ILE A 113 8.64 7.90 -17.85
CA ILE A 113 8.30 8.46 -16.55
C ILE A 113 8.20 7.27 -15.57
N PRO A 114 8.77 7.36 -14.35
CA PRO A 114 8.65 6.31 -13.34
C PRO A 114 7.35 6.48 -12.52
N ASP A 115 6.22 6.67 -13.21
CA ASP A 115 4.88 6.75 -12.61
C ASP A 115 4.41 5.38 -12.12
N ASP A 116 3.49 5.38 -11.16
CA ASP A 116 2.93 4.18 -10.54
C ASP A 116 1.45 4.01 -10.92
N PRO A 117 1.13 3.30 -12.01
CA PRO A 117 -0.26 3.11 -12.42
C PRO A 117 -1.07 2.23 -11.47
N ASP A 118 -0.40 1.32 -10.75
CA ASP A 118 -1.04 0.32 -9.88
C ASP A 118 -1.10 0.77 -8.41
N GLY A 119 -0.21 1.69 -8.01
CA GLY A 119 -0.09 2.19 -6.65
C GLY A 119 0.75 1.31 -5.71
N HIS A 120 1.31 0.21 -6.20
CA HIS A 120 2.08 -0.74 -5.38
C HIS A 120 3.36 -0.09 -4.84
N GLY A 121 4.19 0.47 -5.72
CA GLY A 121 5.43 1.16 -5.34
C GLY A 121 5.21 2.39 -4.47
N THR A 122 4.13 3.13 -4.70
CA THR A 122 3.72 4.28 -3.89
C THR A 122 3.30 3.84 -2.49
N HIS A 123 2.49 2.78 -2.41
CA HIS A 123 2.09 2.19 -1.14
C HIS A 123 3.32 1.66 -0.37
N MET A 124 4.23 0.96 -1.05
CA MET A 124 5.48 0.48 -0.48
C MET A 124 6.37 1.62 0.03
N ALA A 125 6.54 2.69 -0.74
CA ALA A 125 7.31 3.87 -0.33
C ALA A 125 6.70 4.54 0.91
N ALA A 126 5.37 4.69 0.94
CA ALA A 126 4.66 5.26 2.09
C ALA A 126 4.74 4.33 3.33
N SER A 127 4.64 3.01 3.12
CA SER A 127 4.79 2.03 4.19
C SER A 127 6.18 2.04 4.82
N ILE A 128 7.22 2.27 4.03
CA ILE A 128 8.60 2.39 4.50
C ILE A 128 8.86 3.75 5.16
N ALA A 129 8.67 4.85 4.42
CA ALA A 129 9.16 6.17 4.82
C ALA A 129 8.12 7.30 4.76
N GLY A 130 6.84 6.97 4.60
CA GLY A 130 5.76 7.95 4.60
C GLY A 130 5.73 8.77 5.89
N THR A 131 5.64 10.08 5.77
CA THR A 131 5.60 10.99 6.93
C THR A 131 4.27 10.90 7.69
N GLY A 132 3.21 10.37 7.06
CA GLY A 132 1.85 10.37 7.57
C GLY A 132 1.14 11.72 7.42
N ALA A 133 1.70 12.69 6.69
CA ALA A 133 1.16 14.05 6.55
C ALA A 133 -0.31 14.08 6.11
N ALA A 134 -0.71 13.25 5.13
CA ALA A 134 -2.09 13.16 4.64
C ALA A 134 -3.09 12.63 5.69
N SER A 135 -2.58 12.01 6.76
CA SER A 135 -3.39 11.38 7.80
C SER A 135 -3.21 11.99 9.20
N GLY A 136 -2.57 13.15 9.29
CA GLY A 136 -2.23 13.77 10.59
C GLY A 136 -1.26 12.91 11.42
N GLY A 137 -0.43 12.12 10.75
CA GLY A 137 0.58 11.25 11.36
C GLY A 137 0.08 9.86 11.78
N LYS A 138 -1.17 9.51 11.45
CA LYS A 138 -1.76 8.20 11.79
C LYS A 138 -1.08 7.07 11.02
N PHE A 139 -1.04 7.14 9.69
CA PHE A 139 -0.52 6.07 8.83
C PHE A 139 0.94 6.29 8.42
N ARG A 140 1.77 6.73 9.37
CA ARG A 140 3.20 6.92 9.12
C ARG A 140 3.89 5.61 8.73
N GLY A 141 4.98 5.72 7.97
CA GLY A 141 5.87 4.63 7.62
C GLY A 141 6.59 4.03 8.82
N VAL A 142 7.28 2.91 8.60
CA VAL A 142 8.17 2.27 9.58
C VAL A 142 9.31 3.21 10.01
N ALA A 143 9.90 3.93 9.05
CA ALA A 143 10.99 4.88 9.23
C ALA A 143 10.61 6.24 8.60
N PRO A 144 9.70 7.01 9.24
CA PRO A 144 9.11 8.21 8.63
C PRO A 144 10.10 9.36 8.41
N GLY A 145 11.28 9.30 9.02
CA GLY A 145 12.38 10.24 8.81
C GLY A 145 13.38 9.81 7.72
N ALA A 146 13.30 8.57 7.22
CA ALA A 146 14.21 8.08 6.18
C ALA A 146 13.91 8.72 4.82
N SER A 147 14.92 8.71 3.96
CA SER A 147 14.83 9.07 2.55
C SER A 147 14.71 7.82 1.66
N ILE A 148 14.08 7.95 0.50
CA ILE A 148 13.92 6.88 -0.49
C ILE A 148 14.80 7.13 -1.72
N TYR A 149 15.55 6.11 -2.14
CA TYR A 149 16.14 6.03 -3.47
C TYR A 149 15.26 5.11 -4.32
N PHE A 150 14.42 5.68 -5.17
CA PHE A 150 13.39 4.94 -5.89
C PHE A 150 13.83 4.53 -7.29
N GLN A 151 13.59 3.26 -7.64
CA GLN A 151 13.90 2.64 -8.93
C GLN A 151 12.63 2.03 -9.53
N GLY A 152 12.02 2.70 -10.51
CA GLY A 152 10.85 2.18 -11.21
C GLY A 152 11.23 1.02 -12.14
N LEU A 153 10.58 -0.13 -11.98
CA LEU A 153 10.85 -1.37 -12.70
C LEU A 153 9.90 -1.62 -13.88
N LEU A 154 8.89 -0.77 -14.09
CA LEU A 154 8.00 -0.93 -15.24
C LEU A 154 8.67 -0.52 -16.55
N ASP A 155 8.54 -1.38 -17.55
CA ASP A 155 8.90 -1.10 -18.93
C ASP A 155 7.88 -0.16 -19.61
N PRO A 156 8.10 0.27 -20.86
CA PRO A 156 7.15 1.11 -21.58
C PRO A 156 5.75 0.47 -21.75
N GLU A 157 5.65 -0.86 -21.69
CA GLU A 157 4.39 -1.60 -21.76
C GLU A 157 3.72 -1.79 -20.38
N GLY A 158 4.34 -1.32 -19.29
CA GLY A 158 3.81 -1.45 -17.94
C GLY A 158 4.06 -2.82 -17.31
N ARG A 159 5.06 -3.57 -17.77
CA ARG A 159 5.47 -4.85 -17.19
C ARG A 159 6.70 -4.67 -16.32
N VAL A 160 6.75 -5.37 -15.19
CA VAL A 160 7.95 -5.42 -14.34
C VAL A 160 9.10 -6.08 -15.11
N SER A 161 10.20 -5.35 -15.25
CA SER A 161 11.36 -5.75 -16.04
C SER A 161 12.66 -5.35 -15.33
N PRO A 162 13.08 -6.12 -14.29
CA PRO A 162 14.33 -5.88 -13.60
C PRO A 162 15.55 -6.20 -14.48
N PRO A 163 16.75 -5.68 -14.15
CA PRO A 163 17.97 -6.03 -14.86
C PRO A 163 18.29 -7.52 -14.83
N ASP A 164 18.88 -8.00 -15.93
CA ASP A 164 19.58 -9.29 -15.94
C ASP A 164 20.74 -9.34 -14.92
N LYS A 165 21.42 -8.20 -14.74
CA LYS A 165 22.52 -8.04 -13.79
C LYS A 165 22.07 -7.22 -12.59
N LEU A 166 21.77 -7.89 -11.48
CA LEU A 166 21.34 -7.23 -10.24
C LEU A 166 22.36 -6.20 -9.71
N TYR A 167 23.63 -6.32 -10.08
CA TYR A 167 24.63 -5.29 -9.82
C TYR A 167 24.20 -3.90 -10.33
N ASP A 168 23.56 -3.84 -11.50
CA ASP A 168 23.12 -2.58 -12.11
C ASP A 168 21.91 -1.97 -11.38
N LEU A 169 21.19 -2.76 -10.59
CA LEU A 169 20.13 -2.29 -9.68
C LEU A 169 20.72 -1.82 -8.35
N PHE A 170 21.53 -2.66 -7.71
CA PHE A 170 21.98 -2.44 -6.33
C PHE A 170 23.15 -1.47 -6.20
N TRP A 171 24.10 -1.49 -7.14
CA TRP A 171 25.32 -0.69 -7.02
C TRP A 171 25.08 0.82 -7.01
N PRO A 172 24.22 1.40 -7.88
CA PRO A 172 23.92 2.83 -7.84
C PRO A 172 23.28 3.26 -6.51
N ALA A 173 22.33 2.47 -6.01
CA ALA A 173 21.67 2.72 -4.73
C ALA A 173 22.67 2.66 -3.55
N TYR A 174 23.52 1.63 -3.51
CA TYR A 174 24.57 1.51 -2.50
C TYR A 174 25.55 2.70 -2.53
N SER A 175 25.96 3.09 -3.74
CA SER A 175 26.86 4.22 -3.98
C SER A 175 26.23 5.56 -3.56
N ALA A 176 24.91 5.70 -3.68
CA ALA A 176 24.15 6.85 -3.20
C ALA A 176 23.99 6.89 -1.66
N GLY A 177 24.47 5.87 -0.95
CA GLY A 177 24.43 5.80 0.52
C GLY A 177 23.35 4.88 1.08
N ALA A 178 22.54 4.23 0.24
CA ALA A 178 21.57 3.25 0.74
C ALA A 178 22.27 2.04 1.34
N ARG A 179 21.73 1.53 2.45
CA ARG A 179 22.23 0.32 3.13
C ARG A 179 21.16 -0.76 3.29
N ILE A 180 19.92 -0.40 2.97
CA ILE A 180 18.76 -1.26 2.92
C ILE A 180 18.22 -1.12 1.50
N HIS A 181 17.96 -2.24 0.85
CA HIS A 181 17.33 -2.28 -0.46
C HIS A 181 16.11 -3.19 -0.35
N VAL A 182 14.95 -2.69 -0.77
CA VAL A 182 13.66 -3.36 -0.75
C VAL A 182 13.21 -3.52 -2.20
N ASP A 183 12.96 -4.76 -2.61
CA ASP A 183 12.49 -5.10 -3.96
C ASP A 183 11.06 -5.62 -3.84
N GLY A 184 10.13 -5.01 -4.59
CA GLY A 184 8.69 -5.32 -4.61
C GLY A 184 8.24 -6.00 -5.89
#